data_AF-A0ABD1YIV5-F1
#
_entry.id   AF-A0ABD1YIV5-F1
#
_cell.length_a   1.000
_cell.length_b   1.000
_cell.length_c   1.000
_cell.angle_alpha   90.00
_cell.angle_beta   90.00
_cell.angle_gamma   90.00
#
_symmetry.space_group_name_H-M   'P 1'
#
loop_
_entity.id
_entity.type
_entity.pdbx_description
1 polymer ?
#
loop_
_entity_poly.entity_id
_entity_poly.type
_entity_poly.pdbx_seq_one_letter_code
_entity_poly.pdbx_strand_id
1 'polypeptide(L)'
;MIQITRLRKSICPKIRDEDMQQSLSAWIFVPIHGNNVWSLAIIWIINDGAMLAHLDSFRGTHDPEAIFHVLRTFLCLTMPIDPALVQTGIMNLDQQKDGHSCGKHVLQMLVGASMKES
;
A
#
# COMPACT_ATOMS: atom_id res chain seq x y z
N MET A 1 -24.04 9.29 7.11
CA MET A 1 -23.76 8.45 8.28
C MET A 1 -23.51 7.04 7.77
N ILE A 2 -22.25 6.60 7.69
CA ILE A 2 -21.92 5.28 7.16
C ILE A 2 -21.66 4.37 8.36
N GLN A 3 -22.53 3.37 8.56
CA GLN A 3 -22.30 2.31 9.55
C GLN A 3 -21.28 1.33 8.98
N ILE A 4 -20.12 1.23 9.63
CA ILE A 4 -19.15 0.16 9.38
C ILE A 4 -19.60 -1.04 10.20
N THR A 5 -20.19 -2.03 9.54
CA THR A 5 -20.59 -3.30 10.15
C THR A 5 -19.32 -4.10 10.47
N ARG A 6 -19.02 -4.31 11.76
CA ARG A 6 -18.02 -5.28 12.23
C ARG A 6 -18.37 -6.66 11.65
N LEU A 7 -17.58 -7.14 10.70
CA LEU A 7 -17.63 -8.54 10.27
C LEU A 7 -17.24 -9.43 11.46
N ARG A 8 -18.17 -10.29 11.87
CA ARG A 8 -18.02 -11.24 12.97
C ARG A 8 -16.98 -12.31 12.62
N LYS A 9 -16.19 -12.68 13.63
CA LYS A 9 -15.17 -13.74 13.72
C LYS A 9 -15.62 -15.19 13.36
N SER A 10 -16.61 -15.42 12.51
CA SER A 10 -17.23 -16.78 12.39
C SER A 10 -16.93 -17.57 11.11
N ILE A 11 -15.91 -17.20 10.33
CA ILE A 11 -15.44 -18.06 9.22
C ILE A 11 -13.90 -18.06 9.21
N CYS A 12 -13.28 -18.41 10.32
CA CYS A 12 -11.94 -18.97 10.27
C CYS A 12 -12.11 -20.49 10.38
N PRO A 13 -11.80 -21.27 9.33
CA PRO A 13 -11.63 -22.70 9.50
C PRO A 13 -10.65 -22.94 10.65
N LYS A 14 -10.86 -23.97 11.47
CA LYS A 14 -9.80 -24.48 12.34
C LYS A 14 -8.70 -25.04 11.43
N ILE A 15 -7.80 -24.15 11.00
CA ILE A 15 -6.59 -24.51 10.28
C ILE A 15 -5.76 -25.30 11.29
N ARG A 16 -5.43 -26.54 10.95
CA ARG A 16 -4.48 -27.34 11.74
C ARG A 16 -3.12 -26.66 11.57
N ASP A 17 -2.35 -26.55 12.65
CA ASP A 17 -1.06 -25.83 12.65
C ASP A 17 -0.09 -26.32 11.55
N GLU A 18 -0.29 -27.54 11.04
CA GLU A 18 0.53 -28.18 10.00
C GLU A 18 0.22 -27.72 8.56
N ASP A 19 -0.92 -27.05 8.32
CA ASP A 19 -1.31 -26.53 6.99
C ASP A 19 -0.93 -25.04 6.79
N MET A 20 -0.29 -24.41 7.78
CA MET A 20 -0.07 -22.96 7.83
C MET A 20 1.21 -22.48 7.11
N GLN A 21 1.62 -23.16 6.03
CA GLN A 21 2.61 -22.63 5.06
C GLN A 21 1.92 -21.98 3.86
N GLN A 22 0.86 -21.20 4.10
CA GLN A 22 0.38 -20.24 3.10
C GLN A 22 1.24 -18.98 3.20
N SER A 23 1.98 -18.67 2.14
CA SER A 23 2.71 -17.40 2.06
C SER A 23 1.72 -16.25 2.19
N LEU A 24 1.83 -15.46 3.26
CA LEU A 24 1.01 -14.27 3.43
C LEU A 24 1.47 -13.26 2.39
N SER A 25 0.70 -13.07 1.33
CA SER A 25 0.91 -11.99 0.37
C SER A 25 -0.29 -11.06 0.39
N ALA A 26 -0.03 -9.76 0.60
CA ALA A 26 -1.08 -8.74 0.64
C ALA A 26 -0.59 -7.43 0.03
N TRP A 27 -1.51 -6.73 -0.63
CA TRP A 27 -1.29 -5.39 -1.17
C TRP A 27 -2.18 -4.41 -0.42
N ILE A 28 -1.59 -3.33 0.10
CA ILE A 28 -2.31 -2.23 0.75
C ILE A 28 -2.03 -0.97 -0.04
N PHE A 29 -3.08 -0.28 -0.44
CA PHE A 29 -3.02 0.95 -1.21
C PHE A 29 -3.46 2.11 -0.32
N VAL A 30 -2.55 3.05 -0.07
CA VAL A 30 -2.78 4.19 0.83
C VAL A 30 -2.77 5.47 0.01
N PRO A 31 -3.96 6.06 -0.27
CA PRO A 31 -4.01 7.35 -0.93
C PRO A 31 -3.46 8.43 0.01
N ILE A 32 -2.63 9.31 -0.54
CA ILE A 32 -2.01 10.42 0.20
C ILE A 32 -2.48 11.71 -0.44
N HIS A 33 -2.92 12.65 0.38
CA HIS A 33 -3.36 13.96 -0.07
C HIS A 33 -2.66 15.05 0.72
N GLY A 34 -2.07 16.01 0.02
CA GLY A 34 -1.39 17.16 0.60
C GLY A 34 -1.01 18.15 -0.48
N ASN A 35 -0.93 19.44 -0.15
CA ASN A 35 -0.62 20.52 -1.10
C ASN A 35 -1.52 20.53 -2.36
N ASN A 36 -2.79 20.16 -2.21
CA ASN A 36 -3.78 19.99 -3.30
C ASN A 36 -3.40 18.96 -4.37
N VAL A 37 -2.47 18.04 -4.05
CA VAL A 37 -2.04 16.95 -4.93
C VAL A 37 -2.33 15.62 -4.25
N TRP A 38 -2.78 14.66 -5.07
CA TRP A 38 -2.92 13.27 -4.68
C TRP A 38 -1.70 12.47 -5.12
N SER A 39 -1.18 11.63 -4.23
CA SER A 39 -0.19 10.61 -4.52
C SER A 39 -0.66 9.27 -3.96
N LEU A 40 0.08 8.20 -4.22
CA LEU A 40 -0.24 6.86 -3.71
C LEU A 40 0.98 6.26 -3.02
N ALA A 41 0.79 5.73 -1.83
CA ALA A 41 1.74 4.76 -1.28
C ALA A 41 1.18 3.34 -1.43
N ILE A 42 2.08 2.40 -1.72
CA ILE A 42 1.79 0.99 -1.88
C ILE A 42 2.61 0.24 -0.85
N ILE A 43 1.96 -0.67 -0.13
CA ILE A 43 2.60 -1.63 0.75
C ILE A 43 2.39 -3.01 0.15
N TRP A 44 3.48 -3.70 -0.14
CA TRP A 44 3.45 -5.10 -0.53
C TRP A 44 4.05 -5.93 0.59
N ILE A 45 3.22 -6.77 1.22
CA ILE A 45 3.63 -7.65 2.31
C ILE A 45 3.87 -9.03 1.74
N ILE A 46 5.02 -9.63 2.08
CA ILE A 46 5.39 -10.99 1.67
C ILE A 46 5.97 -11.68 2.90
N ASN A 47 5.22 -12.64 3.45
CA ASN A 47 5.59 -13.38 4.66
C ASN A 47 5.89 -12.44 5.85
N ASP A 48 7.14 -12.40 6.28
CA ASP A 48 7.70 -11.62 7.39
C ASP A 48 8.31 -10.27 6.94
N GLY A 49 8.29 -9.97 5.64
CA GLY A 49 8.83 -8.76 5.04
C GLY A 49 7.79 -7.86 4.39
N ALA A 50 8.21 -6.64 4.06
CA ALA A 50 7.38 -5.71 3.30
C ALA A 50 8.20 -4.82 2.37
N MET A 51 7.61 -4.43 1.25
CA MET A 51 8.12 -3.41 0.35
C MET A 51 7.16 -2.22 0.35
N LEU A 52 7.72 -1.04 0.60
CA LEU A 52 7.01 0.23 0.54
C LEU A 52 7.36 0.94 -0.76
N ALA A 53 6.36 1.38 -1.48
CA ALA A 53 6.54 2.23 -2.64
C ALA A 53 5.74 3.53 -2.53
N HIS A 54 6.26 4.61 -3.07
CA HIS A 54 5.55 5.87 -3.19
C HIS A 54 5.54 6.31 -4.65
N LEU A 55 4.37 6.80 -5.08
CA LEU A 55 4.07 7.21 -6.43
C LEU A 55 3.50 8.61 -6.40
N ASP A 56 4.31 9.56 -6.86
CA ASP A 56 3.97 10.96 -6.98
C ASP A 56 4.05 11.36 -8.46
N SER A 57 2.87 11.52 -9.08
CA SER A 57 2.77 11.92 -10.49
C SER A 57 3.17 13.39 -10.69
N PHE A 58 3.18 14.19 -9.63
CA PHE A 58 3.61 15.58 -9.62
C PHE A 58 4.91 15.71 -8.81
N ARG A 59 5.96 15.05 -9.32
CA ARG A 59 7.29 14.86 -8.69
C ARG A 59 7.67 15.96 -7.69
N GLY A 60 7.89 15.54 -6.44
CA GLY A 60 8.46 16.39 -5.39
C GLY A 60 7.41 17.14 -4.57
N THR A 61 6.13 16.76 -4.67
CA THR A 61 5.07 17.39 -3.87
C THR A 61 5.00 16.81 -2.45
N HIS A 62 5.27 15.52 -2.32
CA HIS A 62 5.33 14.85 -1.01
C HIS A 62 6.73 14.32 -0.75
N ASP A 63 7.16 14.39 0.51
CA ASP A 63 8.43 13.81 0.96
C ASP A 63 8.27 12.27 1.13
N PRO A 64 8.90 11.47 0.26
CA PRO A 64 8.79 10.02 0.32
C PRO A 64 9.37 9.43 1.61
N GLU A 65 10.41 10.04 2.18
CA GLU A 65 11.05 9.54 3.41
C GLU A 65 10.13 9.71 4.62
N ALA A 66 9.45 10.86 4.74
CA ALA A 66 8.44 11.07 5.76
C ALA A 66 7.29 10.06 5.64
N ILE A 67 6.85 9.76 4.41
CA ILE A 67 5.81 8.76 4.14
C ILE A 67 6.30 7.37 4.57
N PHE A 68 7.48 6.95 4.13
CA PHE A 68 8.02 5.63 4.47
C PHE A 68 8.26 5.45 5.97
N HIS A 69 8.70 6.51 6.66
CA HIS A 69 8.86 6.46 8.11
C HIS A 69 7.53 6.16 8.83
N VAL A 70 6.46 6.84 8.44
CA VAL A 70 5.12 6.61 9.02
C VAL A 70 4.61 5.21 8.70
N LEU A 71 4.74 4.76 7.44
CA LEU A 71 4.26 3.45 7.01
C LEU A 71 5.05 2.30 7.66
N ARG A 72 6.38 2.42 7.75
CA ARG A 72 7.23 1.44 8.46
C ARG A 72 6.81 1.35 9.92
N THR A 73 6.63 2.49 10.60
CA THR A 73 6.18 2.52 11.99
C THR A 73 4.82 1.84 12.14
N PHE A 74 3.86 2.15 11.27
CA PHE A 74 2.55 1.52 11.28
C PHE A 74 2.63 0.00 11.12
N LEU A 75 3.42 -0.50 10.17
CA LEU A 75 3.57 -1.94 9.93
C LEU A 75 4.19 -2.67 11.12
N CYS A 76 5.30 -2.15 11.64
CA CYS A 76 5.98 -2.78 12.78
C CYS A 76 5.14 -2.77 14.07
N LEU A 77 4.18 -1.85 14.19
CA LEU A 77 3.25 -1.80 15.34
C LEU A 77 2.02 -2.70 15.18
N THR A 78 1.62 -3.00 13.94
CA THR A 78 0.34 -3.68 13.66
C THR A 78 0.51 -5.11 13.17
N MET A 79 1.71 -5.47 12.71
CA MET A 79 2.00 -6.77 12.09
C MET A 79 3.32 -7.32 12.64
N PRO A 80 3.49 -8.66 12.70
CA PRO A 80 4.74 -9.31 13.10
C PRO A 80 5.78 -9.28 11.97
N ILE A 81 6.05 -8.09 11.42
CA ILE A 81 7.03 -7.86 10.35
C ILE A 81 8.36 -7.49 11.00
N ASP A 82 9.45 -8.10 10.55
CA ASP A 82 10.80 -7.70 10.96
C ASP A 82 11.13 -6.33 10.33
N PRO A 83 11.42 -5.28 11.14
CA PRO A 83 11.81 -3.98 10.61
C PRO A 83 12.99 -4.03 9.63
N ALA A 84 13.91 -4.99 9.78
CA ALA A 84 15.06 -5.17 8.90
C ALA A 84 14.68 -5.68 7.50
N LEU A 85 13.49 -6.30 7.36
CA LEU A 85 12.94 -6.80 6.11
C LEU A 85 12.04 -5.79 5.39
N VAL A 86 11.93 -4.56 5.90
CA VAL A 86 11.15 -3.49 5.28
C VAL A 86 11.99 -2.68 4.30
N GLN A 87 11.77 -2.92 3.01
CA GLN A 87 12.42 -2.21 1.91
C GLN A 87 11.57 -1.03 1.43
N THR A 88 12.22 -0.02 0.85
CA THR A 88 11.58 1.19 0.32
C THR A 88 12.00 1.41 -1.13
N GLY A 89 11.08 1.86 -1.97
CA GLY A 89 11.35 2.17 -3.37
C GLY A 89 10.55 3.38 -3.84
N ILE A 90 11.17 4.24 -4.64
CA ILE A 90 10.46 5.34 -5.31
C ILE A 90 10.14 4.86 -6.72
N MET A 91 8.85 4.82 -7.07
CA MET A 91 8.45 4.49 -8.43
C MET A 91 8.33 5.77 -9.24
N ASN A 92 9.21 5.91 -10.23
CA ASN A 92 9.15 7.01 -11.18
C ASN A 92 8.03 6.76 -12.18
N LEU A 93 6.97 7.54 -12.09
CA LEU A 93 5.94 7.59 -13.12
C LEU A 93 6.26 8.64 -14.17
N ASP A 94 5.58 8.49 -15.31
CA ASP A 94 5.44 9.57 -16.28
C ASP A 94 4.89 10.80 -15.54
N GLN A 95 5.61 11.90 -15.64
CA GLN A 95 5.25 13.13 -14.98
C GLN A 95 3.93 13.64 -15.54
N GLN A 96 2.97 13.86 -14.66
CA GLN A 96 1.71 14.48 -15.00
C GLN A 96 1.96 15.92 -15.46
N LYS A 97 1.39 16.29 -16.61
CA LYS A 97 1.58 17.61 -17.22
C LYS A 97 0.52 18.63 -16.83
N ASP A 98 -0.58 18.19 -16.21
CA ASP A 98 -1.68 19.04 -15.77
C ASP A 98 -1.84 19.03 -14.24
N GLY A 99 -2.56 20.00 -13.66
CA GLY A 99 -2.74 20.10 -12.21
C GLY A 99 -3.97 19.37 -11.64
N HIS A 100 -4.77 18.69 -12.47
CA HIS A 100 -6.11 18.20 -12.07
C HIS A 100 -6.29 16.68 -12.19
N SER A 101 -5.37 15.97 -12.85
CA SER A 101 -5.50 14.52 -13.10
C SER A 101 -4.75 13.62 -12.10
N CYS A 102 -4.27 14.14 -10.96
CA CYS A 102 -3.46 13.37 -10.00
C CYS A 102 -4.26 12.21 -9.39
N GLY A 103 -5.52 12.45 -9.02
CA GLY A 103 -6.43 11.38 -8.58
C GLY A 103 -6.71 10.35 -9.67
N LYS A 104 -6.80 10.76 -10.94
CA LYS A 104 -6.98 9.84 -12.08
C LYS A 104 -5.74 8.95 -12.28
N HIS A 105 -4.54 9.51 -12.19
CA HIS A 105 -3.29 8.74 -12.32
C HIS A 105 -3.18 7.69 -11.20
N VAL A 106 -3.49 8.06 -9.96
CA VAL A 106 -3.55 7.11 -8.83
C VAL A 106 -4.51 5.95 -9.12
N LEU A 107 -5.74 6.23 -9.55
CA LEU A 107 -6.74 5.20 -9.86
C LEU A 107 -6.36 4.35 -11.07
N GLN A 108 -5.80 4.94 -12.13
CA GLN A 108 -5.37 4.21 -13.32
C GLN A 108 -4.27 3.20 -13.01
N MET A 109 -3.40 3.47 -12.05
CA MET A 109 -2.40 2.50 -11.62
C MET A 109 -2.97 1.37 -10.79
N LEU A 110 -3.93 1.66 -9.91
CA LEU A 110 -4.65 0.63 -9.16
C LEU A 110 -5.40 -0.32 -10.11
N VAL A 111 -6.06 0.23 -11.13
CA VAL A 111 -6.81 -0.55 -12.13
C VAL A 111 -5.86 -1.24 -13.13
N GLY A 112 -4.79 -0.57 -13.57
CA GLY A 112 -3.80 -1.13 -14.48
C GLY A 112 -3.01 -2.28 -13.88
N ALA A 113 -2.74 -2.25 -12.57
CA ALA A 113 -2.18 -3.39 -11.84
C ALA A 113 -3.15 -4.60 -11.81
N SER A 114 -4.47 -4.35 -11.81
CA SER A 114 -5.49 -5.40 -11.79
C SER A 114 -5.79 -6.03 -13.16
N MET A 115 -5.40 -5.41 -14.28
CA MET A 115 -5.75 -5.87 -15.63
C MET A 115 -4.62 -6.58 -16.40
N LYS A 116 -3.44 -6.74 -15.80
CA LYS A 116 -2.30 -7.47 -16.42
C LYS A 116 -2.17 -8.93 -15.97
N GLU A 117 -3.11 -9.45 -15.20
CA GLU A 117 -3.16 -10.86 -14.77
C GLU A 117 -4.17 -11.71 -15.56
N SER A 118 -4.41 -11.40 -16.84
CA SER A 118 -5.27 -12.19 -17.73
C SER A 118 -4.56 -12.61 -19.02
#